data_AF-A0A5T8HXQ7-F1
#
_entry.id   AF-A0A5T8HXQ7-F1
#
_cell.length_a   1.000
_cell.length_b   1.000
_cell.length_c   1.000
_cell.angle_alpha   90.00
_cell.angle_beta   90.00
_cell.angle_gamma   90.00
#
_symmetry.space_group_name_H-M   'P 1'
#
loop_
_entity.id
_entity.type
_entity.pdbx_description
1 polymer ?
#
loop_
_entity_poly.entity_id
_entity_poly.type
_entity_poly.pdbx_seq_one_letter_code
_entity_poly.pdbx_strand_id
1 'polypeptide(L)'
;MKDIVISNEVKQRIEQLMKQLHTLCADNNVPMVASVVLGRTETNEGININKAVSTFIDSWTGAFDSTLVAAIEILQLNRVPPSAIEILSTLRKNIEQNRKTPGKNFH
;
A
#
# COMPACT_ATOMS: atom_id res chain seq x y z
N MET A 1 -5.37 11.23 -17.74
CA MET A 1 -4.18 10.41 -17.34
C MET A 1 -4.16 9.19 -18.26
N LYS A 2 -3.03 8.62 -18.70
CA LYS A 2 -3.12 7.53 -19.71
C LYS A 2 -3.80 6.28 -19.14
N ASP A 3 -4.67 5.68 -19.94
CA ASP A 3 -5.32 4.40 -19.64
C ASP A 3 -4.29 3.29 -19.42
N ILE A 4 -4.63 2.37 -18.52
CA ILE A 4 -3.88 1.14 -18.29
C ILE A 4 -4.81 0.00 -18.67
N VAL A 5 -4.48 -0.67 -19.77
CA VAL A 5 -5.19 -1.84 -20.26
C VAL A 5 -4.24 -3.03 -20.16
N ILE A 6 -4.62 -4.01 -19.34
CA ILE A 6 -3.85 -5.24 -19.12
C ILE A 6 -4.64 -6.42 -19.68
N SER A 7 -3.96 -7.34 -20.36
CA SER A 7 -4.59 -8.57 -20.87
C SER A 7 -5.11 -9.43 -19.72
N ASN A 8 -6.18 -10.18 -19.96
CA ASN A 8 -6.77 -11.04 -18.93
C ASN A 8 -5.79 -12.12 -18.44
N GLU A 9 -4.95 -12.65 -19.32
CA GLU A 9 -3.90 -13.61 -18.97
C GLU A 9 -2.93 -13.01 -17.93
N VAL A 10 -2.47 -11.77 -18.14
CA VAL A 10 -1.57 -11.10 -17.20
C VAL A 10 -2.27 -10.81 -15.88
N LYS A 11 -3.55 -10.40 -15.89
CA LYS A 11 -4.34 -10.19 -14.65
C LYS A 11 -4.43 -11.49 -13.83
N GLN A 12 -4.80 -12.60 -14.47
CA GLN A 12 -4.89 -13.90 -13.81
C GLN A 12 -3.55 -14.35 -13.25
N ARG A 13 -2.46 -14.15 -13.99
CA ARG A 13 -1.11 -14.49 -13.52
C ARG A 13 -0.71 -13.66 -12.30
N ILE A 14 -1.01 -12.37 -12.30
CA ILE A 14 -0.78 -11.48 -11.16
C ILE A 14 -1.57 -11.94 -9.94
N GLU A 15 -2.87 -12.22 -10.08
CA GLU A 15 -3.72 -12.70 -9.00
C GLU A 15 -3.21 -14.02 -8.40
N GLN A 16 -2.76 -14.96 -9.24
CA GLN A 16 -2.16 -16.21 -8.80
C GLN A 16 -0.89 -15.96 -7.97
N LEU A 17 0.02 -15.11 -8.44
CA LEU A 17 1.26 -14.78 -7.72
C LEU A 17 0.97 -14.07 -6.39
N MET A 18 0.00 -13.16 -6.35
CA MET A 18 -0.42 -12.49 -5.12
C MET A 18 -0.99 -13.47 -4.10
N LYS A 19 -1.76 -14.48 -4.56
CA LYS A 19 -2.27 -15.54 -3.69
C LYS A 19 -1.13 -16.41 -3.12
N GLN A 20 -0.16 -16.78 -3.96
CA GLN A 20 1.01 -17.55 -3.52
C GLN A 20 1.83 -16.78 -2.47
N LEU A 21 2.06 -15.49 -2.68
CA LEU A 21 2.74 -14.62 -1.72
C LEU A 21 1.96 -14.52 -0.41
N HIS A 22 0.64 -14.34 -0.48
CA HIS A 22 -0.21 -14.30 0.70
C HIS A 22 -0.08 -15.55 1.55
N THR A 23 -0.23 -16.74 0.95
CA THR A 23 -0.10 -18.01 1.67
C THR A 23 1.28 -18.14 2.30
N LEU A 24 2.35 -17.86 1.56
CA LEU A 24 3.72 -17.92 2.09
C LEU A 24 3.90 -17.00 3.31
N CYS A 25 3.40 -15.77 3.26
CA CYS A 25 3.51 -14.82 4.36
C CYS A 25 2.65 -15.22 5.56
N ALA A 26 1.41 -15.66 5.32
CA ALA A 26 0.50 -16.12 6.37
C ALA A 26 1.06 -17.34 7.12
N ASP A 27 1.56 -18.35 6.39
CA ASP A 27 2.12 -19.58 6.97
C ASP A 27 3.37 -19.32 7.83
N ASN A 28 4.08 -18.23 7.57
CA ASN A 28 5.31 -17.85 8.29
C ASN A 28 5.11 -16.65 9.23
N ASN A 29 3.87 -16.20 9.43
CA ASN A 29 3.54 -15.06 10.29
C ASN A 29 4.30 -13.77 9.93
N VAL A 30 4.51 -13.53 8.63
CA VAL A 30 5.21 -12.35 8.10
C VAL A 30 4.17 -11.32 7.64
N PRO A 31 4.09 -10.12 8.25
CA PRO A 31 3.11 -9.12 7.82
C PRO A 31 3.39 -8.67 6.38
N MET A 32 2.35 -8.57 5.56
CA MET A 32 2.49 -8.16 4.16
C MET A 32 1.32 -7.33 3.64
N VAL A 33 1.65 -6.47 2.67
CA VAL A 33 0.70 -5.74 1.83
C VAL A 33 1.24 -5.77 0.41
N ALA A 34 0.43 -6.25 -0.53
CA ALA A 34 0.74 -6.23 -1.96
C ALA A 34 -0.44 -5.62 -2.71
N SER A 35 -0.15 -4.69 -3.63
CA SER A 35 -1.18 -4.09 -4.47
C SER A 35 -0.66 -3.82 -5.87
N VAL A 36 -1.54 -3.94 -6.85
CA VAL A 36 -1.27 -3.75 -8.28
C VAL A 36 -2.47 -3.10 -8.94
N VAL A 37 -2.21 -2.23 -9.92
CA VAL A 37 -3.27 -1.66 -10.76
C VAL A 37 -3.53 -2.63 -11.91
N LEU A 38 -4.73 -3.22 -11.94
CA LEU A 38 -5.16 -4.16 -12.99
C LEU A 38 -5.85 -3.45 -14.17
N GLY A 39 -6.25 -2.20 -13.98
CA GLY A 39 -6.82 -1.38 -15.03
C GLY A 39 -7.01 0.05 -14.60
N ARG A 40 -6.94 0.96 -15.57
CA ARG A 40 -7.32 2.36 -15.39
C ARG A 40 -8.01 2.83 -16.66
N THR A 41 -9.18 3.41 -16.49
CA THR A 41 -9.97 3.94 -17.60
C THR A 41 -10.54 5.30 -17.22
N GLU A 42 -10.33 6.29 -18.07
CA GLU A 42 -10.98 7.58 -17.97
C GLU A 42 -12.41 7.49 -18.53
N THR A 43 -13.40 7.85 -17.72
CA THR A 43 -14.83 7.82 -18.09
C THR A 43 -15.43 9.22 -17.92
N ASN A 44 -16.63 9.44 -18.45
CA ASN A 44 -17.36 10.71 -18.29
C ASN A 44 -17.68 11.02 -16.81
N GLU A 45 -17.69 10.00 -15.95
CA GLU A 45 -17.93 10.10 -14.50
C GLU A 45 -16.63 10.26 -13.68
N GLY A 46 -15.47 10.26 -14.36
CA GLY A 46 -14.15 10.38 -13.75
C GLY A 46 -13.25 9.17 -14.03
N ILE A 47 -12.19 9.04 -13.22
CA ILE A 47 -11.18 7.97 -13.41
C ILE A 47 -11.62 6.72 -12.64
N ASN A 48 -11.86 5.63 -13.35
CA ASN A 48 -12.05 4.31 -12.74
C ASN A 48 -10.69 3.60 -12.62
N ILE A 49 -10.32 3.17 -11.41
CA ILE A 49 -9.09 2.43 -11.15
C ILE A 49 -9.45 1.07 -10.57
N ASN A 50 -9.15 0.02 -11.32
CA ASN A 50 -9.22 -1.35 -10.81
C ASN A 50 -7.87 -1.73 -10.17
N LYS A 51 -7.89 -2.06 -8.88
CA LYS A 51 -6.73 -2.53 -8.14
C LYS A 51 -7.01 -3.92 -7.57
N ALA A 52 -6.02 -4.80 -7.64
CA ALA A 52 -5.98 -5.97 -6.77
C ALA A 52 -5.13 -5.64 -5.55
N VAL A 53 -5.62 -5.99 -4.36
CA VAL A 53 -4.96 -5.80 -3.08
C VAL A 53 -4.99 -7.13 -2.33
N SER A 54 -3.86 -7.52 -1.75
CA SER A 54 -3.74 -8.69 -0.87
C SER A 54 -2.93 -8.31 0.35
N THR A 55 -3.43 -8.67 1.54
CA THR A 55 -2.87 -8.25 2.81
C THR A 55 -2.88 -9.39 3.81
N PHE A 56 -1.86 -9.47 4.64
CA PHE A 56 -1.85 -10.30 5.84
C PHE A 56 -1.29 -9.46 6.97
N ILE A 57 -2.15 -9.11 7.93
CA ILE A 57 -1.83 -8.38 9.15
C ILE A 57 -2.65 -9.02 10.26
N ASP A 58 -1.99 -9.40 11.34
CA ASP A 58 -2.62 -9.97 12.51
C ASP A 58 -1.88 -9.52 13.78
N SER A 59 -2.54 -8.68 14.58
CA SER A 59 -2.00 -8.18 15.84
C SER A 59 -1.92 -9.24 16.93
N TRP A 60 -2.73 -10.29 16.85
CA TRP A 60 -2.77 -11.36 17.85
C TRP A 60 -1.58 -12.29 17.73
N THR A 61 -1.13 -12.54 16.50
CA THR A 61 0.04 -13.39 16.22
C THR A 61 1.34 -12.59 16.17
N GLY A 62 1.28 -11.26 16.24
CA GLY A 62 2.45 -10.37 16.13
C GLY A 62 2.87 -10.07 14.69
N ALA A 63 2.13 -10.55 13.67
CA ALA A 63 2.29 -10.12 12.28
C ALA A 63 1.71 -8.71 12.09
N PHE A 64 2.35 -7.72 12.70
CA PHE A 64 1.90 -6.33 12.70
C PHE A 64 3.06 -5.40 12.36
N ASP A 65 2.80 -4.46 11.45
CA ASP A 65 3.63 -3.30 11.22
C ASP A 65 2.74 -2.09 10.96
N SER A 66 3.00 -0.99 11.67
CA SER A 66 2.14 0.20 11.61
C SER A 66 2.20 0.91 10.25
N THR A 67 3.33 0.80 9.53
CA THR A 67 3.47 1.38 8.19
C THR A 67 2.68 0.59 7.16
N LEU A 68 2.63 -0.73 7.30
CA LEU A 68 1.80 -1.61 6.48
C LEU A 68 0.31 -1.37 6.73
N VAL A 69 -0.12 -1.24 7.99
CA VAL A 69 -1.51 -0.89 8.32
C VAL A 69 -1.92 0.45 7.68
N ALA A 70 -1.08 1.48 7.81
CA ALA A 70 -1.33 2.76 7.15
C ALA A 70 -1.40 2.64 5.61
N ALA A 71 -0.58 1.78 5.01
CA ALA A 71 -0.63 1.52 3.58
C ALA A 71 -1.96 0.87 3.15
N ILE A 72 -2.53 -0.03 3.95
CA ILE A 72 -3.85 -0.66 3.67
C ILE A 72 -4.93 0.41 3.57
N GLU A 73 -5.01 1.30 4.55
CA GLU A 73 -5.99 2.39 4.57
C GLU A 73 -5.88 3.28 3.32
N ILE A 74 -4.64 3.62 2.94
CA ILE A 74 -4.37 4.41 1.73
C ILE A 74 -4.77 3.66 0.45
N LEU A 75 -4.55 2.35 0.38
CA LEU A 75 -4.83 1.53 -0.80
C LEU A 75 -6.32 1.35 -1.06
N GLN A 76 -7.15 1.37 0.00
CA GLN A 76 -8.61 1.33 -0.10
C GLN A 76 -9.22 2.59 -0.73
N LEU A 77 -8.49 3.71 -0.74
CA LEU A 77 -8.96 4.95 -1.38
C LEU A 77 -8.91 4.83 -2.90
N ASN A 78 -9.96 5.26 -3.60
CA ASN A 78 -9.95 5.36 -5.07
C ASN A 78 -8.81 6.25 -5.57
N ARG A 79 -8.56 7.36 -4.87
CA ARG A 79 -7.48 8.29 -5.14
C ARG A 79 -7.04 8.97 -3.85
N VAL A 80 -5.73 9.13 -3.68
CA VAL A 80 -5.16 9.98 -2.63
C VAL A 80 -5.04 11.40 -3.17
N PRO A 81 -5.59 12.42 -2.51
CA PRO A 81 -5.39 13.81 -2.90
C PRO A 81 -3.90 14.19 -2.88
N PRO A 82 -3.39 15.01 -3.82
CA PRO A 82 -2.00 15.45 -3.82
C PRO A 82 -1.55 16.08 -2.48
N SER A 83 -2.39 16.88 -1.85
CA SER A 83 -2.11 17.49 -0.54
C SER A 83 -1.88 16.45 0.56
N ALA A 84 -2.61 15.34 0.55
CA ALA A 84 -2.39 14.26 1.52
C ALA A 84 -1.04 13.56 1.27
N ILE A 85 -0.60 13.41 0.02
CA ILE A 85 0.73 12.88 -0.31
C ILE A 85 1.84 13.81 0.20
N GLU A 86 1.67 15.12 0.06
CA GLU A 86 2.61 16.12 0.57
C GLU A 86 2.73 16.09 2.10
N ILE A 87 1.58 15.96 2.80
CA ILE A 87 1.53 15.80 4.25
C ILE A 87 2.29 14.54 4.68
N LEU A 88 2.03 13.39 4.05
CA LEU A 88 2.73 12.13 4.34
C LEU A 88 4.24 12.24 4.07
N SER A 89 4.63 12.91 2.99
CA SER A 89 6.05 13.16 2.66
C SER A 89 6.74 14.02 3.72
N THR A 90 6.05 15.05 4.22
CA THR A 90 6.54 15.92 5.28
C THR A 90 6.67 15.17 6.61
N LEU A 91 5.65 14.39 6.97
CA LEU A 91 5.68 13.53 8.16
C LEU A 91 6.88 12.58 8.13
N ARG A 92 7.11 11.90 7.00
CA ARG A 92 8.28 11.01 6.83
C ARG A 92 9.60 11.75 7.07
N LYS A 93 9.78 12.93 6.45
CA LYS A 93 11.01 13.73 6.61
C LYS A 93 11.24 14.13 8.08
N ASN A 94 10.18 14.56 8.77
CA ASN A 94 10.27 14.96 10.18
C ASN A 94 10.67 13.78 11.08
N ILE A 95 10.08 12.59 10.85
CA ILE A 95 10.45 11.37 11.59
C ILE A 95 11.92 11.01 11.33
N GLU A 96 12.37 11.06 10.08
CA GLU A 96 13.76 10.76 9.72
C GLU A 96 14.76 11.77 10.29
N GLN A 97 14.41 13.07 10.33
CA GLN A 97 15.22 14.11 10.95
C GLN A 97 15.33 13.91 12.47
N ASN A 98 14.21 13.63 13.14
CA ASN A 98 14.20 13.37 14.57
C ASN A 98 15.00 12.12 14.96
N ARG A 99 15.09 11.11 14.08
CA ARG A 99 15.98 9.95 14.27
C ARG A 99 17.46 10.30 14.16
N LYS A 100 17.83 11.35 13.41
CA LYS A 100 19.22 11.80 13.23
C LYS A 100 19.69 12.77 14.33
N THR A 101 18.77 13.39 15.05
CA THR A 101 19.05 14.22 16.24
C THR A 101 18.44 13.58 17.48
N PRO A 102 19.06 12.54 18.08
CA PRO A 102 18.58 12.02 19.35
C PRO A 102 18.77 13.10 20.42
N GLY A 103 17.65 13.56 20.98
CA GLY A 103 17.52 14.39 22.20
C GLY A 103 18.65 15.36 22.52
N LYS A 104 18.52 16.63 22.12
CA LYS A 104 18.97 17.71 23.01
C LYS A 104 18.01 17.69 24.20
N ASN A 105 18.37 16.94 25.24
CA ASN A 105 17.71 17.01 26.53
C ASN A 105 17.68 18.48 26.97
N PHE A 106 16.49 19.02 27.16
CA PHE A 106 16.30 20.26 27.89
C PHE A 106 16.63 19.95 29.37
N HIS A 107 17.70 20.57 29.87
CA HIS A 107 17.97 20.70 31.30
C HIS A 107 17.17 21.86 31.87
#